data_AF-A0A1V3RUD3-F1
#
_entry.id   AF-A0A1V3RUD3-F1
#
_cell.length_a   1.000
_cell.length_b   1.000
_cell.length_c   1.000
_cell.angle_alpha   90.00
_cell.angle_beta   90.00
_cell.angle_gamma   90.00
#
_symmetry.space_group_name_H-M   'P 1'
#
loop_
_entity.id
_entity.type
_entity.pdbx_description
1 polymer ?
#
loop_
_entity_poly.entity_id
_entity_poly.type
_entity_poly.pdbx_seq_one_letter_code
_entity_poly.pdbx_strand_id
1 'polypeptide(L)' 'DISHFLMHRYNWIRPHQFNDGLAPARAEENLNVVSGIS' A
#
# COMPACT_ATOMS: atom_id res chain seq x y z
N ASP A 1 18.23 -1.08 -9.19
CA ASP A 1 17.51 -2.03 -10.05
C ASP A 1 16.09 -1.51 -10.30
N ILE A 2 15.57 -1.67 -11.51
CA ILE A 2 14.24 -1.19 -11.91
C ILE A 2 13.12 -1.95 -11.18
N SER A 3 13.34 -3.23 -10.87
CA SER A 3 12.38 -4.06 -10.12
C SER A 3 12.12 -3.47 -8.74
N HIS A 4 13.19 -3.09 -8.03
CA HIS A 4 13.08 -2.45 -6.71
C HIS A 4 12.36 -1.10 -6.79
N PHE A 5 12.66 -0.29 -7.81
CA PHE A 5 11.98 0.99 -8.01
C PHE A 5 10.48 0.80 -8.25
N LEU A 6 10.10 -0.14 -9.12
CA LEU A 6 8.69 -0.42 -9.42
C LEU A 6 7.96 -0.95 -8.19
N MET A 7 8.55 -1.92 -7.48
CA MET A 7 7.95 -2.48 -6.28
C MET A 7 7.73 -1.40 -5.21
N HIS A 8 8.76 -0.59 -4.93
CA HIS A 8 8.65 0.46 -3.92
C HIS A 8 7.63 1.53 -4.33
N ARG A 9 7.69 2.03 -5.57
CA ARG A 9 6.81 3.10 -6.03
C ARG A 9 5.35 2.67 -6.06
N TYR A 10 5.04 1.51 -6.63
CA TYR A 10 3.65 1.08 -6.80
C TYR A 10 3.01 0.57 -5.50
N ASN A 11 3.80 -0.02 -4.58
CA ASN A 11 3.25 -0.54 -3.33
C ASN A 11 3.15 0.53 -2.23
N TRP A 12 4.07 1.51 -2.20
CA TRP A 12 4.19 2.44 -1.07
C TRP A 12 3.91 3.91 -1.39
N ILE A 13 4.06 4.33 -2.64
CA ILE A 13 4.01 5.76 -2.99
C ILE A 13 2.80 6.08 -3.87
N ARG A 14 2.44 5.19 -4.80
CA ARG A 14 1.39 5.47 -5.79
C ARG A 14 0.04 5.64 -5.09
N PRO A 15 -0.62 6.79 -5.22
CA PRO A 15 -1.97 6.95 -4.71
C PRO A 15 -2.92 6.05 -5.48
N HIS A 16 -3.78 5.34 -4.75
CA HIS A 16 -4.71 4.39 -5.32
C HIS A 16 -6.15 4.87 -5.15
N GLN A 17 -6.86 5.11 -6.25
CA GLN A 17 -8.22 5.67 -6.24
C GLN A 17 -9.22 4.82 -5.45
N PHE A 18 -9.01 3.50 -5.41
CA PHE A 18 -9.89 2.57 -4.68
C PHE A 18 -9.54 2.45 -3.19
N ASN A 19 -8.44 3.08 -2.75
CA ASN A 19 -8.02 3.13 -1.34
C ASN A 19 -8.07 4.57 -0.82
N ASP A 20 -9.00 5.39 -1.31
CA ASP A 20 -9.13 6.81 -0.96
C ASP A 20 -7.84 7.63 -1.20
N GLY A 21 -7.05 7.23 -2.21
CA GLY A 21 -5.77 7.85 -2.54
C GLY A 21 -4.59 7.33 -1.72
N LEU A 22 -4.80 6.40 -0.78
CA LEU A 22 -3.70 5.74 -0.07
C LEU A 22 -2.95 4.76 -0.98
N ALA A 23 -1.67 4.54 -0.68
CA ALA A 23 -0.92 3.49 -1.33
C ALA A 23 -1.39 2.10 -0.88
N PRO A 24 -1.24 1.05 -1.71
CA PRO A 24 -1.66 -0.31 -1.38
C PRO A 24 -1.17 -0.81 -0.02
N ALA A 25 0.12 -0.71 0.27
CA ALA A 25 0.68 -1.19 1.54
C ALA A 25 0.12 -0.43 2.76
N ARG A 26 -0.19 0.86 2.60
CA ARG A 26 -0.78 1.68 3.67
C ARG A 26 -2.22 1.28 3.95
N ALA A 27 -2.97 0.92 2.90
CA ALA A 27 -4.33 0.42 3.04
C ALA A 27 -4.36 -0.97 3.70
N GLU A 28 -3.41 -1.84 3.37
CA GLU A 28 -3.24 -3.14 4.04
C GLU A 28 -2.87 -3.00 5.52
N GLU A 29 -1.94 -2.10 5.87
CA GLU A 29 -1.59 -1.84 7.27
C GLU A 29 -2.82 -1.38 8.08
N ASN A 30 -3.61 -0.46 7.51
CA ASN A 30 -4.85 -0.02 8.13
C ASN A 30 -5.87 -1.17 8.25
N LEU A 31 -5.98 -2.02 7.22
CA LEU A 31 -6.88 -3.17 7.22
C LEU A 31 -6.48 -4.21 8.27
N ASN A 32 -5.20 -4.49 8.45
CA ASN A 32 -4.70 -5.40 9.48
C ASN A 32 -5.04 -4.89 10.89
N VAL A 33 -4.87 -3.58 11.13
CA VAL A 33 -5.26 -2.93 12.39
C VAL A 33 -6.77 -3.07 12.64
N VAL A 34 -7.61 -2.83 11.62
CA VAL A 34 -9.08 -2.89 11.77
C VAL A 34 -9.59 -4.33 11.88
N SER A 35 -8.96 -5.28 11.20
CA SER A 35 -9.36 -6.69 11.19
C SER A 35 -8.93 -7.46 12.45
N GLY A 36 -8.03 -6.90 13.26
CA GLY A 36 -7.51 -7.58 14.45
C GLY A 36 -6.59 -8.77 14.13
N ILE A 37 -6.10 -8.86 12.89
CA ILE A 37 -5.14 -9.88 12.47
C ILE A 37 -3.74 -9.39 12.87
N SER A 38 -3.14 -10.04 13.87
CA SER A 38 -1.76 -9.80 14.34
C SER A 38 -0.84 -10.95 13.97
#